data_AF-A0A6L4ZGH1-F1
#
_entry.id   AF-A0A6L4ZGH1-F1
#
_cell.length_a   1.000
_cell.length_b   1.000
_cell.length_c   1.000
_cell.angle_alpha   90.00
_cell.angle_beta   90.00
_cell.angle_gamma   90.00
#
_symmetry.space_group_name_H-M   'P 1'
#
loop_
_entity.id
_entity.type
_entity.pdbx_description
1 polymer ?
#
loop_
_entity_poly.entity_id
_entity_poly.type
_entity_poly.pdbx_seq_one_letter_code
_entity_poly.pdbx_strand_id
1 'polypeptide(L)'
;MKKQGLFYVFVFLMSCTSLEKKQNETLKANEHNLVVEQNLKWKALKAYVGKYSKETNFFENELVKNELIKIMADDYNAYMRFVESAGCGIVEKLDDIIYCDISLEHVGGYNSMILINTVERKMYLFWLNGTVREKDYKIYGDRPYPKAIKDIIENDMNIGWGHVAESVFVEDGLEINLLNPKSN
;
A
#
# COMPACT_ATOMS: atom_id res chain seq x y z
N MET A 1 71.98 -14.13 47.64
CA MET A 1 70.54 -14.17 48.02
C MET A 1 69.79 -13.12 47.20
N LYS A 2 68.98 -13.56 46.23
CA LYS A 2 68.25 -12.69 45.28
C LYS A 2 66.85 -12.40 45.84
N LYS A 3 66.46 -11.13 45.91
CA LYS A 3 65.07 -10.71 46.22
C LYS A 3 64.26 -10.73 44.92
N GLN A 4 63.16 -11.47 44.89
CA GLN A 4 62.17 -11.41 43.81
C GLN A 4 61.03 -10.49 44.26
N GLY A 5 60.76 -9.46 43.45
CA GLY A 5 59.64 -8.55 43.61
C GLY A 5 58.41 -9.09 42.88
N LEU A 6 57.29 -9.14 43.59
CA LEU A 6 55.98 -9.53 43.06
C LEU A 6 55.29 -8.27 42.52
N PHE A 7 55.07 -8.18 41.21
CA PHE A 7 54.23 -7.14 40.59
C PHE A 7 52.80 -7.65 40.50
N TYR A 8 51.88 -7.02 41.22
CA TYR A 8 50.44 -7.21 41.03
C TYR A 8 49.96 -6.26 39.93
N VAL A 9 49.47 -6.81 38.81
CA VAL A 9 48.72 -6.07 37.79
C VAL A 9 47.24 -6.14 38.17
N PHE A 10 46.68 -5.03 38.64
CA PHE A 10 45.24 -4.87 38.80
C PHE A 10 44.63 -4.59 37.42
N VAL A 11 44.00 -5.60 36.82
CA VAL A 11 43.11 -5.40 35.66
C VAL A 11 41.77 -4.91 36.19
N PHE A 12 41.48 -3.63 35.94
CA PHE A 12 40.18 -3.03 36.20
C PHE A 12 39.16 -3.60 35.19
N LEU A 13 38.39 -4.61 35.59
CA LEU A 13 37.16 -5.02 34.91
C LEU A 13 36.08 -3.97 35.20
N MET A 14 36.16 -2.84 34.51
CA MET A 14 35.12 -1.82 34.52
C MET A 14 33.94 -2.33 33.69
N SER A 15 32.91 -2.78 34.40
CA SER A 15 31.52 -3.06 33.99
C SER A 15 31.11 -2.59 32.58
N CYS A 16 31.18 -3.50 31.60
CA CYS A 16 30.65 -3.31 30.24
C CYS A 16 29.11 -3.26 30.18
N THR A 17 28.42 -3.62 31.27
CA THR A 17 26.96 -3.78 31.32
C THR A 17 26.17 -2.46 31.31
N SER A 18 26.75 -1.33 31.74
CA SER A 18 26.02 -0.05 31.77
C SER A 18 25.94 0.65 30.41
N LEU A 19 26.92 0.41 29.53
CA LEU A 19 26.95 1.01 28.20
C LEU A 19 25.98 0.31 27.26
N GLU A 20 25.98 -1.03 27.27
CA GLU A 20 25.06 -1.86 26.49
C GLU A 20 23.60 -1.60 26.88
N LYS A 21 23.32 -1.39 28.17
CA LYS A 21 21.98 -1.05 28.65
C LYS A 21 21.48 0.29 28.11
N LYS A 22 22.31 1.34 28.13
CA LYS A 22 21.96 2.67 27.58
C LYS A 22 21.79 2.64 26.06
N GLN A 23 22.62 1.89 25.34
CA GLN A 23 22.47 1.71 23.89
C GLN A 23 21.16 0.99 23.55
N ASN A 24 20.83 -0.08 24.27
CA ASN A 24 19.57 -0.81 24.09
C ASN A 24 18.32 0.03 24.42
N GLU A 25 18.37 0.87 25.46
CA GLU A 25 17.28 1.78 25.80
C GLU A 25 17.09 2.87 24.73
N THR A 26 18.18 3.39 24.17
CA THR A 26 18.15 4.39 23.09
C THR A 26 17.59 3.80 21.79
N LEU A 27 18.01 2.58 21.43
CA LEU A 27 17.49 1.87 20.25
C LEU A 27 15.98 1.64 20.36
N LYS A 28 15.50 1.15 21.51
CA LYS A 28 14.06 0.94 21.75
C LYS A 28 13.25 2.23 21.72
N ALA A 29 13.78 3.32 22.28
CA ALA A 29 13.11 4.62 22.23
C ALA A 29 13.00 5.15 20.79
N ASN A 30 14.05 4.98 19.99
CA ASN A 30 14.06 5.36 18.58
C ASN A 30 13.09 4.51 17.76
N GLU A 31 13.07 3.19 17.96
CA GLU A 31 12.10 2.29 17.33
C GLU A 31 10.66 2.67 17.69
N HIS A 32 10.37 2.94 18.96
CA HIS A 32 9.04 3.36 19.40
C HIS A 32 8.62 4.67 18.73
N ASN A 33 9.51 5.67 18.65
CA ASN A 33 9.22 6.95 18.01
C ASN A 33 8.95 6.80 16.51
N LEU A 34 9.72 5.96 15.81
CA LEU A 34 9.51 5.66 14.39
C LEU A 34 8.16 4.97 14.14
N VAL A 35 7.78 4.01 15.00
CA VAL A 35 6.47 3.36 14.92
C VAL A 35 5.35 4.38 15.12
N VAL A 36 5.46 5.26 16.11
CA VAL A 36 4.45 6.30 16.37
C VAL A 36 4.31 7.27 15.19
N GLU A 37 5.42 7.73 14.61
CA GLU A 37 5.41 8.63 13.45
C GLU A 37 4.72 7.98 12.25
N GLN A 38 5.03 6.72 11.96
CA GLN A 38 4.38 5.97 10.88
C GLN A 38 2.86 5.89 11.11
N ASN A 39 2.42 5.57 12.33
CA ASN A 39 0.98 5.52 12.65
C ASN A 39 0.26 6.83 12.32
N LEU A 40 0.90 7.95 12.62
CA LEU A 40 0.35 9.28 12.37
C LEU A 40 0.23 9.55 10.87
N LYS A 41 1.24 9.16 10.06
CA LYS A 41 1.19 9.31 8.59
C LYS A 41 0.02 8.56 7.97
N TRP A 42 -0.19 7.29 8.34
CA TRP A 42 -1.32 6.50 7.83
C TRP A 42 -2.67 7.07 8.25
N LYS A 43 -2.80 7.54 9.50
CA LYS A 43 -4.03 8.19 9.99
C LYS A 43 -4.30 9.52 9.30
N ALA A 44 -3.27 10.27 8.92
CA ALA A 44 -3.39 11.57 8.26
C ALA A 44 -4.05 11.47 6.89
N LEU A 45 -4.01 10.30 6.23
CA LEU A 45 -4.69 10.07 4.95
C LEU A 45 -6.21 10.29 5.02
N LYS A 46 -6.81 10.21 6.22
CA LYS A 46 -8.24 10.53 6.41
C LYS A 46 -8.59 11.97 6.03
N ALA A 47 -7.62 12.88 5.96
CA ALA A 47 -7.83 14.26 5.52
C ALA A 47 -8.20 14.40 4.04
N TYR A 48 -8.01 13.34 3.24
CA TYR A 48 -8.39 13.29 1.83
C TYR A 48 -9.82 12.79 1.60
N VAL A 49 -10.42 12.11 2.59
CA VAL A 49 -11.78 11.57 2.46
C VAL A 49 -12.77 12.69 2.16
N GLY A 50 -13.62 12.47 1.15
CA GLY A 50 -14.60 13.45 0.65
C GLY A 50 -14.04 14.46 -0.36
N LYS A 51 -12.83 14.24 -0.88
CA LYS A 51 -12.19 15.12 -1.88
C LYS A 51 -11.76 14.32 -3.10
N TYR A 52 -11.68 14.96 -4.26
CA TYR A 52 -11.12 14.37 -5.48
C TYR A 52 -9.60 14.25 -5.36
N SER A 53 -9.04 13.08 -5.68
CA SER A 53 -7.61 12.80 -5.45
C SER A 53 -6.68 13.69 -6.29
N LYS A 54 -7.04 14.03 -7.53
CA LYS A 54 -6.26 14.96 -8.40
C LYS A 54 -6.50 16.44 -8.10
N GLU A 55 -7.56 16.80 -7.38
CA GLU A 55 -7.78 18.19 -6.92
C GLU A 55 -7.08 18.48 -5.58
N THR A 56 -6.39 17.48 -5.03
CA THR A 56 -5.61 17.57 -3.81
C THR A 56 -4.18 17.12 -4.05
N ASN A 57 -3.34 17.19 -3.02
CA ASN A 57 -1.98 16.66 -3.06
C ASN A 57 -1.93 15.15 -2.70
N PHE A 58 -2.98 14.37 -3.00
CA PHE A 58 -3.05 12.95 -2.62
C PHE A 58 -1.89 12.14 -3.21
N PHE A 59 -1.64 12.25 -4.51
CA PHE A 59 -0.53 11.56 -5.18
C PHE A 59 0.85 12.14 -4.85
N GLU A 60 0.91 13.40 -4.40
CA GLU A 60 2.14 14.02 -3.92
C GLU A 60 2.43 13.73 -2.45
N ASN A 61 1.50 13.09 -1.74
CA ASN A 61 1.73 12.66 -0.37
C ASN A 61 2.84 11.60 -0.33
N GLU A 62 3.90 11.85 0.45
CA GLU A 62 5.07 10.95 0.48
C GLU A 62 4.72 9.51 0.81
N LEU A 63 3.76 9.28 1.72
CA LEU A 63 3.33 7.93 2.07
C LEU A 63 2.67 7.24 0.89
N VAL A 64 1.74 7.93 0.21
CA VAL A 64 1.04 7.38 -0.96
C VAL A 64 2.02 7.07 -2.07
N LYS A 65 2.90 8.03 -2.40
CA LYS A 65 3.92 7.87 -3.44
C LYS A 65 4.86 6.70 -3.14
N ASN A 66 5.37 6.60 -1.92
CA ASN A 66 6.30 5.54 -1.54
C ASN A 66 5.63 4.16 -1.57
N GLU A 67 4.40 4.03 -1.10
CA GLU A 67 3.68 2.76 -1.16
C GLU A 67 3.31 2.36 -2.59
N LEU A 68 2.93 3.31 -3.47
CA LEU A 68 2.71 3.05 -4.89
C LEU A 68 3.99 2.54 -5.57
N ILE A 69 5.13 3.23 -5.38
CA ILE A 69 6.43 2.79 -5.92
C ILE A 69 6.75 1.37 -5.43
N LYS A 70 6.54 1.12 -4.14
CA LYS A 70 6.83 -0.18 -3.51
C LYS A 70 5.98 -1.31 -4.08
N ILE A 71 4.67 -1.14 -4.20
CA ILE A 71 3.78 -2.24 -4.64
C ILE A 71 3.79 -2.44 -6.16
N MET A 72 4.05 -1.39 -6.94
CA MET A 72 4.02 -1.46 -8.40
C MET A 72 5.38 -1.74 -9.01
N ALA A 73 6.48 -1.44 -8.30
CA ALA A 73 7.84 -1.58 -8.78
C ALA A 73 8.01 -0.96 -10.19
N ASP A 74 8.32 -1.77 -11.20
CA ASP A 74 8.59 -1.34 -12.56
C ASP A 74 7.37 -0.71 -13.27
N ASP A 75 6.15 -1.07 -12.84
CA ASP A 75 4.90 -0.57 -13.44
C ASP A 75 4.53 0.85 -12.96
N TYR A 76 5.19 1.39 -11.92
CA TYR A 76 4.85 2.69 -11.32
C TYR A 76 4.81 3.84 -12.33
N ASN A 77 5.83 3.96 -13.19
CA ASN A 77 5.89 5.05 -14.17
C ASN A 77 4.82 4.94 -15.25
N ALA A 78 4.41 3.72 -15.62
CA ALA A 78 3.32 3.51 -16.57
C ALA A 78 1.99 3.87 -15.94
N TYR A 79 1.80 3.49 -14.68
CA TYR A 79 0.60 3.83 -13.92
C TYR A 79 0.44 5.34 -13.72
N MET A 80 1.51 6.06 -13.38
CA MET A 80 1.39 7.52 -13.20
C MET A 80 1.00 8.24 -14.50
N ARG A 81 1.42 7.76 -15.67
CA ARG A 81 0.92 8.29 -16.96
C ARG A 81 -0.56 8.01 -17.18
N PHE A 82 -1.04 6.85 -16.74
CA PHE A 82 -2.48 6.56 -16.70
C PHE A 82 -3.21 7.55 -15.78
N VAL A 83 -2.72 7.75 -14.55
CA VAL A 83 -3.31 8.71 -13.58
C VAL A 83 -3.34 10.14 -14.13
N GLU A 84 -2.28 10.59 -14.82
CA GLU A 84 -2.21 11.92 -15.45
C GLU A 84 -3.35 12.14 -16.45
N SER A 85 -3.67 11.12 -17.27
CA SER A 85 -4.70 11.19 -18.30
C SER A 85 -6.12 10.85 -17.82
N ALA A 86 -6.25 10.11 -16.72
CA ALA A 86 -7.52 9.67 -16.18
C ALA A 86 -8.27 10.76 -15.39
N GLY A 87 -9.59 10.62 -15.29
CA GLY A 87 -10.39 11.24 -14.24
C GLY A 87 -10.14 10.54 -12.91
N CYS A 88 -10.48 11.21 -11.82
CA CYS A 88 -10.47 10.63 -10.48
C CYS A 88 -11.82 10.88 -9.81
N GLY A 89 -12.34 9.90 -9.08
CA GLY A 89 -13.50 10.14 -8.24
C GLY A 89 -13.09 10.63 -6.85
N ILE A 90 -14.08 10.63 -5.97
CA ILE A 90 -13.95 11.10 -4.60
C ILE A 90 -13.24 10.03 -3.79
N VAL A 91 -12.29 10.43 -2.95
CA VAL A 91 -11.69 9.53 -1.97
C VAL A 91 -12.73 9.18 -0.90
N GLU A 92 -13.08 7.91 -0.78
CA GLU A 92 -14.09 7.40 0.14
C GLU A 92 -13.46 6.63 1.30
N LYS A 93 -14.27 6.37 2.33
CA LYS A 93 -13.90 5.54 3.47
C LYS A 93 -14.88 4.38 3.60
N LEU A 94 -14.36 3.16 3.45
CA LEU A 94 -15.08 1.90 3.63
C LEU A 94 -14.47 1.19 4.84
N ASP A 95 -15.13 1.29 6.00
CA ASP A 95 -14.59 0.84 7.29
C ASP A 95 -13.19 1.41 7.59
N ASP A 96 -12.14 0.58 7.63
CA ASP A 96 -10.75 1.00 7.86
C ASP A 96 -9.94 1.24 6.57
N ILE A 97 -10.61 1.10 5.42
CA ILE A 97 -10.04 1.23 4.08
C ILE A 97 -10.38 2.60 3.51
N ILE A 98 -9.36 3.31 3.04
CA ILE A 98 -9.53 4.45 2.15
C ILE A 98 -9.58 3.92 0.73
N TYR A 99 -10.64 4.26 0.01
CA TYR A 99 -10.90 3.87 -1.38
C TYR A 99 -10.75 5.09 -2.29
N CYS A 100 -10.09 4.92 -3.43
CA CYS A 100 -10.02 5.93 -4.48
C CYS A 100 -10.15 5.22 -5.82
N ASP A 101 -11.12 5.64 -6.63
CA ASP A 101 -11.29 5.22 -8.01
C ASP A 101 -10.61 6.21 -8.97
N ILE A 102 -10.10 5.67 -10.06
CA ILE A 102 -9.45 6.41 -11.14
C ILE A 102 -9.91 5.76 -12.43
N SER A 103 -10.50 6.52 -13.34
CA SER A 103 -11.01 5.95 -14.58
C SER A 103 -10.78 6.88 -15.76
N LEU A 104 -10.52 6.30 -16.94
CA LEU A 104 -10.55 7.09 -18.16
C LEU A 104 -12.01 7.21 -18.61
N GLU A 105 -12.52 8.44 -18.58
CA GLU A 105 -13.87 8.73 -19.03
C GLU A 105 -14.04 8.41 -20.52
N HIS A 106 -15.19 7.86 -20.89
CA HIS A 106 -15.62 7.62 -22.27
C HIS A 106 -14.85 6.59 -23.12
N VAL A 107 -13.76 6.00 -22.63
CA VAL A 107 -12.97 4.96 -23.35
C VAL A 107 -13.30 3.52 -22.95
N GLY A 108 -14.32 3.32 -22.11
CA GLY A 108 -15.00 2.02 -22.00
C GLY A 108 -14.14 0.87 -21.45
N GLY A 109 -13.39 1.09 -20.38
CA GLY A 109 -12.80 -0.05 -19.67
C GLY A 109 -11.60 0.20 -18.77
N TYR A 110 -10.92 1.33 -18.90
CA TYR A 110 -9.73 1.58 -18.10
C TYR A 110 -10.12 2.14 -16.73
N ASN A 111 -9.80 1.38 -15.68
CA ASN A 111 -10.13 1.70 -14.29
C ASN A 111 -8.94 1.32 -13.40
N SER A 112 -8.73 2.06 -12.33
CA SER A 112 -7.93 1.64 -11.20
C SER A 112 -8.62 1.96 -9.88
N MET A 113 -8.36 1.13 -8.89
CA MET A 113 -8.81 1.30 -7.51
C MET A 113 -7.58 1.27 -6.60
N ILE A 114 -7.39 2.34 -5.81
CA ILE A 114 -6.39 2.38 -4.73
C ILE A 114 -7.11 2.08 -3.42
N LEU A 115 -6.61 1.09 -2.68
CA LEU A 115 -7.20 0.59 -1.44
C LEU A 115 -6.16 0.64 -0.33
N ILE A 116 -6.35 1.53 0.65
CA ILE A 116 -5.40 1.75 1.74
C ILE A 116 -6.04 1.34 3.06
N ASN A 117 -5.61 0.21 3.62
CA ASN A 117 -5.99 -0.19 4.97
C ASN A 117 -5.14 0.60 5.98
N THR A 118 -5.77 1.55 6.66
CA THR A 118 -5.07 2.46 7.58
C THR A 118 -4.70 1.82 8.92
N VAL A 119 -5.30 0.69 9.27
CA VAL A 119 -4.99 -0.08 10.49
C VAL A 119 -3.83 -1.02 10.25
N GLU A 120 -3.89 -1.81 9.18
CA GLU A 120 -2.85 -2.76 8.78
C GLU A 120 -1.65 -2.09 8.10
N ARG A 121 -1.82 -0.84 7.64
CA ARG A 121 -0.78 -0.03 6.96
C ARG A 121 -0.30 -0.71 5.69
N LYS A 122 -1.28 -1.10 4.88
CA LYS A 122 -1.07 -1.77 3.60
C LYS A 122 -1.83 -1.04 2.52
N MET A 123 -1.19 -0.92 1.38
CA MET A 123 -1.80 -0.44 0.15
C MET A 123 -1.97 -1.62 -0.81
N TYR A 124 -3.13 -1.66 -1.45
CA TYR A 124 -3.44 -2.54 -2.56
C TYR A 124 -3.90 -1.69 -3.73
N LEU A 125 -3.70 -2.19 -4.93
CA LEU A 125 -4.08 -1.49 -6.14
C LEU A 125 -4.60 -2.47 -7.18
N PHE A 126 -5.83 -2.27 -7.64
CA PHE A 126 -6.35 -2.90 -8.84
C PHE A 126 -6.13 -1.95 -10.01
N TRP A 127 -5.67 -2.46 -11.14
CA TRP A 127 -5.51 -1.69 -12.36
C TRP A 127 -5.93 -2.52 -13.56
N LEU A 128 -7.03 -2.12 -14.20
CA LEU A 128 -7.49 -2.61 -15.48
C LEU A 128 -6.90 -1.69 -16.57
N ASN A 129 -5.83 -2.16 -17.20
CA ASN A 129 -5.02 -1.46 -18.19
C ASN A 129 -5.48 -1.73 -19.64
N GLY A 130 -6.73 -2.16 -19.79
CA GLY A 130 -7.37 -2.41 -21.07
C GLY A 130 -8.88 -2.35 -20.92
N THR A 131 -9.59 -2.73 -21.97
CA THR A 131 -11.03 -2.93 -21.86
C THR A 131 -11.35 -4.16 -21.00
N VAL A 132 -12.53 -4.21 -20.39
CA VAL A 132 -13.01 -5.41 -19.68
C VAL A 132 -12.99 -6.66 -20.55
N ARG A 133 -13.14 -6.50 -21.88
CA ARG A 133 -13.05 -7.60 -22.86
C ARG A 133 -11.62 -8.11 -23.03
N GLU A 134 -10.62 -7.22 -23.01
CA GLU A 134 -9.21 -7.59 -23.11
C GLU A 134 -8.71 -8.31 -21.86
N LYS A 135 -9.34 -8.04 -20.71
CA LYS A 135 -8.97 -8.61 -19.40
C LYS A 135 -7.50 -8.35 -19.03
N ASP A 136 -6.91 -7.28 -19.56
CA ASP A 136 -5.57 -6.84 -19.18
C ASP A 136 -5.66 -6.09 -17.85
N TYR A 137 -5.53 -6.83 -16.75
CA TYR A 137 -5.56 -6.26 -15.40
C TYR A 137 -4.43 -6.80 -14.53
N LYS A 138 -4.09 -6.02 -13.50
CA LYS A 138 -3.15 -6.41 -12.46
C LYS A 138 -3.70 -6.03 -11.08
N ILE A 139 -3.32 -6.80 -10.08
CA ILE A 139 -3.58 -6.51 -8.67
C ILE A 139 -2.23 -6.47 -7.95
N TYR A 140 -1.96 -5.38 -7.25
CA TYR A 140 -0.72 -5.14 -6.52
C TYR A 140 -1.00 -5.08 -5.02
N GLY A 141 0.04 -5.37 -4.23
CA GLY A 141 -0.01 -5.47 -2.77
C GLY A 141 0.30 -6.87 -2.26
N ASP A 142 0.33 -7.02 -0.93
CA ASP A 142 0.69 -8.27 -0.28
C ASP A 142 -0.31 -9.39 -0.60
N ARG A 143 0.21 -10.61 -0.79
CA ARG A 143 -0.60 -11.83 -0.95
C ARG A 143 -0.51 -12.73 0.30
N PRO A 144 -1.57 -13.45 0.68
CA PRO A 144 -2.89 -13.47 0.04
C PRO A 144 -3.66 -12.17 0.26
N TYR A 145 -4.53 -11.80 -0.70
CA TYR A 145 -5.29 -10.56 -0.57
C TYR A 145 -6.33 -10.69 0.56
N PRO A 146 -6.47 -9.69 1.45
CA PRO A 146 -7.51 -9.72 2.47
C PRO A 146 -8.91 -9.79 1.85
N LYS A 147 -9.84 -10.49 2.51
CA LYS A 147 -11.22 -10.65 2.02
C LYS A 147 -11.88 -9.30 1.70
N ALA A 148 -11.72 -8.29 2.57
CA ALA A 148 -12.29 -6.96 2.35
C ALA A 148 -11.77 -6.31 1.05
N ILE A 149 -10.51 -6.51 0.69
CA ILE A 149 -9.92 -6.00 -0.56
C ILE A 149 -10.53 -6.72 -1.77
N LYS A 150 -10.67 -8.04 -1.68
CA LYS A 150 -11.32 -8.86 -2.74
C LYS A 150 -12.77 -8.42 -2.94
N ASP A 151 -13.54 -8.32 -1.85
CA ASP A 151 -14.94 -7.93 -1.89
C ASP A 151 -15.14 -6.53 -2.51
N ILE A 152 -14.27 -5.56 -2.19
CA ILE A 152 -14.38 -4.20 -2.77
C ILE A 152 -14.12 -4.24 -4.28
N ILE A 153 -13.03 -4.88 -4.73
CA ILE A 153 -12.70 -4.97 -6.16
C ILE A 153 -13.80 -5.70 -6.93
N GLU A 154 -14.27 -6.83 -6.40
CA GLU A 154 -15.32 -7.63 -7.04
C GLU A 154 -16.63 -6.86 -7.15
N ASN A 155 -17.07 -6.20 -6.07
CA ASN A 155 -18.29 -5.41 -6.06
C ASN A 155 -18.21 -4.22 -7.00
N ASP A 156 -17.12 -3.46 -6.99
CA ASP A 156 -16.98 -2.29 -7.86
C ASP A 156 -16.97 -2.70 -9.34
N MET A 157 -16.22 -3.76 -9.69
CA MET A 157 -16.21 -4.32 -11.03
C MET A 157 -17.60 -4.81 -11.47
N ASN A 158 -18.35 -5.50 -10.59
CA ASN A 158 -19.69 -5.98 -10.91
C ASN A 158 -20.74 -4.85 -10.97
N ILE A 159 -20.57 -3.78 -10.21
CA ILE A 159 -21.45 -2.60 -10.31
C ILE A 159 -21.17 -1.82 -11.60
N GLY A 160 -19.90 -1.53 -11.89
CA GLY A 160 -19.50 -0.78 -13.07
C GLY A 160 -19.72 -1.54 -14.38
N TRP A 161 -19.47 -2.86 -14.37
CA TRP A 161 -19.39 -3.69 -15.57
C TRP A 161 -20.35 -4.88 -15.58
N GLY A 162 -21.23 -5.03 -14.60
CA GLY A 162 -22.19 -6.16 -14.50
C GLY A 162 -23.12 -6.34 -15.69
N HIS A 163 -23.23 -5.34 -16.56
CA HIS A 163 -23.97 -5.42 -17.82
C HIS A 163 -23.18 -6.05 -18.98
N VAL A 164 -21.85 -6.15 -18.87
CA VAL A 164 -20.95 -6.75 -19.88
C VAL A 164 -20.17 -7.96 -19.35
N ALA A 165 -19.85 -7.99 -18.06
CA ALA A 165 -19.02 -9.02 -17.44
C ALA A 165 -19.41 -9.26 -15.99
N GLU A 166 -19.15 -10.48 -15.53
CA GLU A 166 -19.17 -10.88 -14.13
C GLU A 166 -17.73 -11.07 -13.66
N SER A 167 -17.38 -10.48 -12.53
CA SER A 167 -16.06 -10.60 -11.92
C SER A 167 -16.17 -11.38 -10.62
N VAL A 168 -15.29 -12.36 -10.41
CA VAL A 168 -15.27 -13.22 -9.22
C VAL A 168 -13.83 -13.52 -8.82
N PHE A 169 -13.51 -13.41 -7.53
CA PHE A 169 -12.21 -13.90 -7.05
C PHE A 169 -12.19 -15.43 -6.97
N VAL A 170 -11.19 -16.02 -7.60
CA VAL A 170 -10.82 -17.44 -7.45
C VAL A 170 -9.42 -17.48 -6.85
N GLU A 171 -9.33 -17.98 -5.61
CA GLU A 171 -8.11 -17.90 -4.80
C GLU A 171 -7.60 -16.45 -4.68
N ASP A 172 -6.41 -16.13 -5.21
CA ASP A 172 -5.82 -14.77 -5.25
C ASP A 172 -5.78 -14.18 -6.68
N GLY A 173 -6.61 -14.71 -7.59
CA GLY A 173 -6.82 -14.18 -8.94
C GLY A 173 -8.25 -13.65 -9.10
N LEU A 174 -8.45 -12.70 -10.03
CA LEU A 174 -9.77 -12.21 -10.40
C LEU A 174 -10.18 -12.81 -11.76
N GLU A 175 -11.22 -13.61 -11.80
CA GLU A 175 -11.79 -14.05 -13.06
C GLU A 175 -12.79 -13.01 -13.55
N ILE A 176 -12.62 -12.55 -14.80
CA ILE A 176 -13.57 -11.66 -15.48
C ILE A 176 -14.24 -12.45 -16.61
N ASN A 177 -15.54 -12.71 -16.49
CA ASN A 177 -16.33 -13.56 -17.36
C ASN A 177 -17.33 -12.72 -18.18
N LEU A 178 -17.19 -12.69 -19.50
CA LEU A 178 -18.06 -11.88 -20.37
C LEU A 178 -19.45 -12.52 -20.48
N LEU A 179 -20.51 -11.75 -20.22
CA LEU A 179 -21.89 -12.23 -20.21
C LEU A 179 -22.45 -12.46 -21.62
N ASN A 180 -21.92 -11.76 -22.63
CA ASN A 180 -22.33 -11.88 -24.04
C ASN A 180 -21.12 -11.73 -24.98
N PRO A 181 -20.23 -12.74 -25.11
CA PRO A 181 -18.98 -12.60 -25.85
C PRO A 181 -19.14 -12.46 -27.39
N LYS A 182 -20.37 -12.53 -27.92
CA LYS A 182 -20.66 -12.64 -29.36
C LYS A 182 -20.92 -11.33 -30.12
N SER A 183 -20.72 -10.15 -29.52
CA SER A 183 -20.75 -8.90 -30.31
C SER A 183 -19.41 -8.70 -31.04
N ASN A 184 -19.49 -8.79 -32.38
CA ASN A 184 -18.40 -8.60 -33.36
C ASN A 184 -17.67 -7.26 -33.20
#